data_AF-A0A963CHG4-F1
#
_entry.id   AF-A0A963CHG4-F1
#
_cell.length_a   1.000
_cell.length_b   1.000
_cell.length_c   1.000
_cell.angle_alpha   90.00
_cell.angle_beta   90.00
_cell.angle_gamma   90.00
#
_symmetry.space_group_name_H-M   'P 1'
#
loop_
_entity.id
_entity.type
_entity.pdbx_description
1 polymer ?
#
loop_
_entity_poly.entity_id
_entity_poly.type
_entity_poly.pdbx_seq_one_letter_code
_entity_poly.pdbx_strand_id
1 'polypeptide(L)'
;MTTTLTLSLSVPALAGPLRLLFERDVDGPGGTELAINTYPSFADFFAGTNFTSQFSAINVNAPYSVGGITWDGTAYQVLFERDIDGPGGTELAINTYPTLADFFAGTNFTSQFSAINVNSPYSVGGITWDGIAYRVLFERDIDTAGGTELAINSYATLADFFSGNALSSQFSSINVNAPYSVGGFAYDANGYHVLFERDEDSAGGIELAINSYATLADFFAGTNFTSQFSTINVNAPYSVHGFLIEPDAEGDPGTGNDPGSDDPGGSGDPNTVPEPDPLALLATATAALLVSRRTGRQCFAGR
;
A
#
# COMPACT_ATOMS: atom_id res chain seq x y z
N MET A 1 -47.34 -4.53 19.14
CA MET A 1 -45.96 -5.00 19.34
C MET A 1 -45.26 -4.86 18.00
N THR A 2 -44.36 -3.90 17.88
CA THR A 2 -43.65 -3.60 16.63
C THR A 2 -42.35 -4.40 16.68
N THR A 3 -42.24 -5.43 15.86
CA THR A 3 -41.04 -6.25 15.75
C THR A 3 -40.01 -5.47 14.93
N THR A 4 -39.01 -4.89 15.59
CA THR A 4 -37.86 -4.30 14.91
C THR A 4 -37.04 -5.42 14.31
N LEU A 5 -37.05 -5.53 12.98
CA LEU A 5 -36.22 -6.46 12.23
C LEU A 5 -34.84 -5.83 12.06
N THR A 6 -33.88 -6.20 12.92
CA THR A 6 -32.48 -5.81 12.74
C THR A 6 -31.90 -6.68 11.61
N LEU A 7 -31.81 -6.12 10.42
CA LEU A 7 -31.12 -6.75 9.30
C LEU A 7 -29.60 -6.58 9.53
N SER A 8 -28.94 -7.55 10.16
CA SER A 8 -27.47 -7.58 10.15
C SER A 8 -27.02 -8.13 8.80
N LEU A 9 -26.77 -7.23 7.85
CA LEU A 9 -25.97 -7.56 6.67
C LEU A 9 -24.52 -7.74 7.14
N SER A 10 -24.16 -8.94 7.59
CA SER A 10 -22.76 -9.34 7.63
C SER A 10 -22.36 -9.63 6.19
N VAL A 11 -21.64 -8.71 5.55
CA VAL A 11 -20.88 -9.04 4.35
C VAL A 11 -19.60 -9.73 4.84
N PRO A 12 -19.37 -11.02 4.58
CA PRO A 12 -18.04 -11.58 4.73
C PRO A 12 -17.28 -11.28 3.43
N ALA A 13 -16.18 -10.55 3.49
CA ALA A 13 -15.31 -10.39 2.33
C ALA A 13 -13.87 -10.24 2.78
N LEU A 14 -13.19 -11.39 2.82
CA LEU A 14 -11.76 -11.64 2.71
C LEU A 14 -10.89 -10.35 2.73
N ALA A 15 -10.54 -9.90 3.94
CA ALA A 15 -9.31 -9.14 4.09
C ALA A 15 -8.20 -10.19 4.03
N GLY A 16 -7.44 -10.20 2.94
CA GLY A 16 -6.32 -11.10 2.84
C GLY A 16 -5.22 -10.72 3.81
N PRO A 17 -4.06 -11.39 3.72
CA PRO A 17 -3.02 -11.25 4.72
C PRO A 17 -2.60 -9.78 4.87
N LEU A 18 -2.43 -9.38 6.12
CA LEU A 18 -1.81 -8.11 6.49
C LEU A 18 -0.30 -8.31 6.46
N ARG A 19 0.40 -7.47 5.71
CA ARG A 19 1.87 -7.49 5.64
C ARG A 19 2.43 -6.18 6.15
N LEU A 20 3.42 -6.28 7.04
CA LEU A 20 4.22 -5.16 7.49
C LEU A 20 5.59 -5.21 6.86
N LEU A 21 6.02 -4.09 6.29
CA LEU A 21 7.38 -3.89 5.79
C LEU A 21 8.20 -3.19 6.87
N PHE A 22 9.12 -3.95 7.45
CA PHE A 22 10.11 -3.46 8.38
C PHE A 22 11.34 -3.00 7.61
N GLU A 23 11.89 -1.88 8.05
CA GLU A 23 13.20 -1.38 7.65
C GLU A 23 14.09 -1.30 8.88
N ARG A 24 15.37 -1.61 8.71
CA ARG A 24 16.37 -1.49 9.77
C ARG A 24 16.83 -0.03 9.89
N ASP A 25 16.75 0.56 11.08
CA ASP A 25 17.06 1.98 11.30
C ASP A 25 18.53 2.36 11.04
N VAL A 26 19.41 1.35 11.05
CA VAL A 26 20.85 1.52 10.81
C VAL A 26 21.32 0.46 9.83
N ASP A 27 21.88 0.90 8.71
CA ASP A 27 22.46 0.08 7.66
C ASP A 27 23.27 -1.10 8.23
N GLY A 28 22.92 -2.30 7.78
CA GLY A 28 23.53 -3.54 8.21
C GLY A 28 24.45 -4.13 7.15
N PRO A 29 25.42 -4.99 7.50
CA PRO A 29 26.15 -5.73 6.49
C PRO A 29 25.24 -6.79 5.83
N GLY A 30 24.85 -6.54 4.57
CA GLY A 30 24.47 -7.58 3.61
C GLY A 30 22.98 -7.89 3.43
N GLY A 31 22.18 -6.92 2.96
CA GLY A 31 20.86 -7.20 2.38
C GLY A 31 19.87 -7.80 3.37
N THR A 32 19.88 -7.35 4.62
CA THR A 32 18.87 -7.70 5.65
C THR A 32 18.21 -6.44 6.19
N GLU A 33 18.08 -5.41 5.36
CA GLU A 33 17.53 -4.12 5.77
C GLU A 33 16.01 -4.15 5.71
N LEU A 34 15.43 -4.83 4.72
CA LEU A 34 13.99 -4.96 4.59
C LEU A 34 13.50 -6.37 4.92
N ALA A 35 12.46 -6.44 5.74
CA ALA A 35 11.74 -7.68 6.05
C ALA A 35 10.23 -7.49 5.92
N ILE A 36 9.53 -8.53 5.49
CA ILE A 36 8.07 -8.57 5.55
C ILE A 36 7.63 -9.57 6.62
N ASN A 37 6.80 -9.10 7.55
CA ASN A 37 6.05 -9.93 8.47
C ASN A 37 4.61 -10.06 7.96
N THR A 38 4.13 -11.30 7.83
CA THR A 38 2.78 -11.59 7.36
C THR A 38 1.90 -12.07 8.52
N TYR A 39 0.72 -11.49 8.63
CA TYR A 39 -0.33 -11.83 9.59
C TYR A 39 -1.57 -12.29 8.80
N PRO A 40 -2.16 -13.45 9.10
CA PRO A 40 -3.28 -13.96 8.33
C PRO A 40 -4.54 -13.08 8.39
N SER A 41 -4.68 -12.29 9.45
CA SER A 41 -5.82 -11.39 9.66
C SER A 41 -5.46 -10.21 10.54
N PHE A 42 -6.34 -9.20 10.60
CA PHE A 42 -6.26 -8.14 11.61
C PHE A 42 -6.24 -8.69 13.04
N ALA A 43 -7.01 -9.74 13.34
CA ALA A 43 -7.04 -10.32 14.67
C ALA A 43 -5.68 -10.93 15.04
N ASP A 44 -5.03 -11.60 14.08
CA ASP A 44 -3.68 -12.14 14.25
C ASP A 44 -2.63 -11.04 14.39
N PHE A 45 -2.74 -9.96 13.62
CA PHE A 45 -1.91 -8.77 13.75
C PHE A 45 -2.03 -8.15 15.16
N PHE A 46 -3.25 -7.94 15.65
CA PHE A 46 -3.44 -7.34 16.97
C PHE A 46 -3.02 -8.26 18.12
N ALA A 47 -3.08 -9.58 17.92
CA ALA A 47 -2.59 -10.58 18.86
C ALA A 47 -1.09 -10.86 18.74
N GLY A 48 -0.40 -10.30 17.73
CA GLY A 48 1.01 -10.58 17.44
C GLY A 48 1.27 -12.01 16.95
N THR A 49 0.26 -12.70 16.43
CA THR A 49 0.39 -14.05 15.88
C THR A 49 0.91 -13.98 14.44
N ASN A 50 2.23 -13.79 14.31
CA ASN A 50 2.89 -13.77 13.02
C ASN A 50 2.86 -15.16 12.35
N PHE A 51 2.52 -15.20 11.05
CA PHE A 51 2.55 -16.42 10.25
C PHE A 51 3.92 -16.68 9.66
N THR A 52 4.50 -15.67 9.00
CA THR A 52 5.83 -15.73 8.41
C THR A 52 6.58 -14.41 8.55
N SER A 53 7.90 -14.50 8.58
CA SER A 53 8.84 -13.39 8.48
C SER A 53 9.90 -13.74 7.45
N GLN A 54 10.17 -12.84 6.52
CA GLN A 54 11.16 -13.06 5.46
C GLN A 54 11.91 -11.76 5.13
N PHE A 55 13.23 -11.86 5.12
CA PHE A 55 14.09 -10.78 4.62
C PHE A 55 14.12 -10.77 3.10
N SER A 56 14.11 -9.57 2.52
CA SER A 56 14.45 -9.37 1.12
C SER A 56 15.96 -9.25 0.93
N ALA A 57 16.45 -9.51 -0.28
CA ALA A 57 17.84 -9.22 -0.66
C ALA A 57 18.09 -7.72 -1.00
N ILE A 58 17.11 -6.86 -0.76
CA ILE A 58 17.19 -5.42 -1.06
C ILE A 58 18.05 -4.75 0.03
N ASN A 59 18.98 -3.89 -0.41
CA ASN A 59 19.71 -2.98 0.46
C ASN A 59 19.20 -1.56 0.23
N VAL A 60 18.56 -0.98 1.24
CA VAL A 60 18.27 0.45 1.33
C VAL A 60 19.54 1.13 1.82
N ASN A 61 20.28 1.72 0.88
CA ASN A 61 21.49 2.45 1.27
C ASN A 61 21.13 3.89 1.56
N ALA A 62 21.81 4.47 2.56
CA ALA A 62 21.83 5.91 2.73
C ALA A 62 22.10 6.63 1.39
N PRO A 63 21.37 7.73 1.08
CA PRO A 63 20.54 8.51 1.99
C PRO A 63 19.03 8.26 1.83
N TYR A 64 18.58 7.01 1.68
CA TYR A 64 17.16 6.70 1.50
C TYR A 64 16.62 5.83 2.62
N SER A 65 15.32 5.96 2.85
CA SER A 65 14.45 5.07 3.63
C SER A 65 13.24 4.66 2.79
N VAL A 66 12.49 3.69 3.28
CA VAL A 66 11.22 3.26 2.70
C VAL A 66 10.11 4.20 3.19
N GLY A 67 9.28 4.66 2.25
CA GLY A 67 8.06 5.42 2.54
C GLY A 67 6.77 4.61 2.32
N GLY A 68 6.86 3.33 1.96
CA GLY A 68 5.69 2.46 1.85
C GLY A 68 5.82 1.33 0.84
N ILE A 69 4.84 0.43 0.87
CA ILE A 69 4.65 -0.63 -0.13
C ILE A 69 3.16 -0.78 -0.43
N THR A 70 2.82 -1.03 -1.70
CA THR A 70 1.45 -1.33 -2.11
C THR A 70 1.39 -2.33 -3.27
N TRP A 71 0.28 -3.05 -3.40
CA TRP A 71 -0.06 -3.84 -4.58
C TRP A 71 -1.11 -3.10 -5.39
N ASP A 72 -0.83 -2.83 -6.66
CA ASP A 72 -1.75 -2.07 -7.53
C ASP A 72 -2.66 -2.94 -8.41
N GLY A 73 -2.67 -4.25 -8.17
CA GLY A 73 -3.35 -5.22 -9.04
C GLY A 73 -2.46 -5.82 -10.12
N THR A 74 -1.25 -5.28 -10.33
CA THR A 74 -0.30 -5.75 -11.36
C THR A 74 1.10 -6.01 -10.82
N ALA A 75 1.58 -5.17 -9.91
CA ALA A 75 2.91 -5.28 -9.31
C ALA A 75 2.95 -4.68 -7.89
N TYR A 76 3.94 -5.09 -7.11
CA TYR A 76 4.30 -4.44 -5.86
C TYR A 76 5.09 -3.18 -6.15
N GLN A 77 4.65 -2.06 -5.60
CA GLN A 77 5.31 -0.76 -5.67
C GLN A 77 5.89 -0.45 -4.31
N VAL A 78 7.21 -0.30 -4.22
CA VAL A 78 7.91 0.13 -3.00
C VAL A 78 8.34 1.56 -3.20
N LEU A 79 7.81 2.45 -2.36
CA LEU A 79 8.13 3.88 -2.35
C LEU A 79 9.35 4.07 -1.44
N PHE A 80 10.35 4.77 -1.97
CA PHE A 80 11.53 5.21 -1.24
C PHE A 80 11.50 6.72 -1.13
N GLU A 81 11.92 7.22 0.02
CA GLU A 81 12.12 8.63 0.29
C GLU A 81 13.59 8.88 0.64
N ARG A 82 14.10 10.04 0.26
CA ARG A 82 15.44 10.48 0.63
C ARG A 82 15.40 11.16 1.99
N ASP A 83 16.19 10.69 2.95
CA ASP A 83 16.19 11.18 4.35
C ASP A 83 16.65 12.64 4.51
N ILE A 84 17.39 13.14 3.51
CA ILE A 84 17.92 14.50 3.49
C ILE A 84 17.63 15.12 2.14
N ASP A 85 16.93 16.26 2.16
CA ASP A 85 16.60 17.09 0.99
C ASP A 85 17.75 17.13 -0.02
N GLY A 86 17.42 16.77 -1.25
CA GLY A 86 18.35 16.68 -2.36
C GLY A 86 18.16 17.82 -3.36
N PRO A 87 19.21 18.24 -4.10
CA PRO A 87 19.00 19.15 -5.21
C PRO A 87 18.21 18.47 -6.34
N GLY A 88 16.94 18.83 -6.50
CA GLY A 88 16.21 18.76 -7.77
C GLY A 88 15.36 17.51 -8.06
N GLY A 89 14.31 17.24 -7.28
CA GLY A 89 13.26 16.29 -7.67
C GLY A 89 13.72 14.84 -7.69
N THR A 90 14.56 14.45 -6.74
CA THR A 90 15.00 13.05 -6.56
C THR A 90 14.72 12.57 -5.15
N GLU A 91 13.68 13.10 -4.52
CA GLU A 91 13.34 12.78 -3.14
C GLU A 91 12.51 11.51 -3.06
N LEU A 92 11.62 11.28 -4.03
CA LEU A 92 10.82 10.05 -4.08
C LEU A 92 11.17 9.19 -5.28
N ALA A 93 11.29 7.88 -5.04
CA ALA A 93 11.45 6.87 -6.08
C ALA A 93 10.49 5.68 -5.84
N ILE A 94 10.07 5.02 -6.91
CA ILE A 94 9.36 3.74 -6.80
C ILE A 94 10.19 2.65 -7.48
N ASN A 95 10.39 1.55 -6.76
CA ASN A 95 10.80 0.29 -7.35
C ASN A 95 9.58 -0.61 -7.54
N THR A 96 9.48 -1.22 -8.72
CA THR A 96 8.36 -2.09 -9.09
C THR A 96 8.83 -3.54 -9.12
N TYR A 97 8.13 -4.42 -8.41
CA TYR A 97 8.39 -5.85 -8.36
C TYR A 97 7.16 -6.61 -8.87
N PRO A 98 7.27 -7.41 -9.94
CA PRO A 98 6.11 -8.12 -10.50
C PRO A 98 5.43 -9.05 -9.51
N THR A 99 6.21 -9.67 -8.62
CA THR A 99 5.71 -10.59 -7.60
C THR A 99 6.38 -10.32 -6.25
N LEU A 100 5.79 -10.87 -5.18
CA LEU A 100 6.42 -10.82 -3.86
C LEU A 100 7.74 -11.62 -3.82
N ALA A 101 7.84 -12.68 -4.61
CA ALA A 101 9.09 -13.43 -4.77
C ALA A 101 10.19 -12.57 -5.40
N ASP A 102 9.86 -11.74 -6.40
CA ASP A 102 10.79 -10.77 -6.99
C ASP A 102 11.21 -9.70 -5.99
N PHE A 103 10.29 -9.23 -5.14
CA PHE A 103 10.62 -8.34 -4.02
C PHE A 103 11.66 -8.99 -3.10
N PHE A 104 11.42 -10.22 -2.64
CA PHE A 104 12.36 -10.92 -1.76
C PHE A 104 13.70 -11.22 -2.44
N ALA A 105 13.71 -11.49 -3.74
CA ALA A 105 14.94 -11.70 -4.49
C ALA A 105 15.68 -10.40 -4.83
N GLY A 106 15.06 -9.23 -4.62
CA GLY A 106 15.60 -7.94 -5.02
C GLY A 106 15.65 -7.73 -6.54
N THR A 107 14.84 -8.46 -7.30
CA THR A 107 14.80 -8.42 -8.77
C THR A 107 13.70 -7.47 -9.25
N ASN A 108 13.92 -6.16 -9.12
CA ASN A 108 12.95 -5.18 -9.60
C ASN A 108 12.88 -5.12 -11.13
N PHE A 109 11.68 -4.87 -11.65
CA PHE A 109 11.44 -4.66 -13.07
C PHE A 109 11.82 -3.23 -13.49
N THR A 110 11.48 -2.24 -12.67
CA THR A 110 11.77 -0.82 -12.90
C THR A 110 12.14 -0.11 -11.61
N SER A 111 12.92 0.97 -11.75
CA SER A 111 13.19 1.96 -10.72
C SER A 111 13.09 3.34 -11.36
N GLN A 112 12.29 4.24 -10.78
CA GLN A 112 12.07 5.57 -11.34
C GLN A 112 11.88 6.62 -10.24
N PHE A 113 12.58 7.74 -10.38
CA PHE A 113 12.37 8.94 -9.56
C PHE A 113 11.16 9.72 -10.03
N SER A 114 10.42 10.28 -9.08
CA SER A 114 9.36 11.24 -9.35
C SER A 114 9.90 12.67 -9.40
N ALA A 115 9.20 13.56 -10.10
CA ALA A 115 9.48 15.01 -10.07
C ALA A 115 8.95 15.71 -8.79
N ILE A 116 8.44 14.94 -7.82
CA ILE A 116 7.89 15.46 -6.57
C ILE A 116 9.05 15.81 -5.64
N ASN A 117 8.98 17.00 -5.03
CA ASN A 117 9.83 17.35 -3.91
C ASN A 117 9.01 17.27 -2.62
N VAL A 118 9.48 16.47 -1.66
CA VAL A 118 9.00 16.49 -0.29
C VAL A 118 9.80 17.56 0.43
N ASN A 119 9.19 18.72 0.61
CA ASN A 119 9.87 19.81 1.31
C ASN A 119 9.69 19.61 2.81
N SER A 120 10.76 19.87 3.58
CA SER A 120 10.66 20.07 5.02
C SER A 120 9.48 21.00 5.36
N PRO A 121 8.63 20.64 6.34
CA PRO A 121 8.84 19.63 7.37
C PRO A 121 8.01 18.35 7.18
N TYR A 122 7.97 17.78 5.97
CA TYR A 122 7.18 16.58 5.71
C TYR A 122 8.07 15.40 5.31
N SER A 123 7.57 14.20 5.62
CA SER A 123 8.04 12.89 5.15
C SER A 123 6.85 12.10 4.60
N VAL A 124 7.13 10.98 3.94
CA VAL A 124 6.13 10.04 3.44
C VAL A 124 5.80 9.02 4.53
N GLY A 125 4.53 8.99 4.96
CA GLY A 125 4.00 7.96 5.86
C GLY A 125 3.39 6.75 5.16
N GLY A 126 3.30 6.73 3.83
CA GLY A 126 2.77 5.56 3.12
C GLY A 126 2.37 5.80 1.67
N ILE A 127 2.19 4.70 0.93
CA ILE A 127 1.54 4.66 -0.38
C ILE A 127 0.50 3.55 -0.43
N THR A 128 -0.64 3.81 -1.06
CA THR A 128 -1.62 2.76 -1.37
C THR A 128 -2.28 2.95 -2.73
N TRP A 129 -2.76 1.87 -3.34
CA TRP A 129 -3.63 1.88 -4.51
C TRP A 129 -5.05 1.47 -4.09
N ASP A 130 -6.02 2.34 -4.35
CA ASP A 130 -7.42 2.10 -3.94
C ASP A 130 -8.32 1.60 -5.08
N GLY A 131 -7.74 1.13 -6.17
CA GLY A 131 -8.47 0.77 -7.39
C GLY A 131 -8.81 1.94 -8.31
N ILE A 132 -8.60 3.19 -7.86
CA ILE A 132 -8.91 4.42 -8.62
C ILE A 132 -7.67 5.29 -8.81
N ALA A 133 -6.86 5.46 -7.76
CA ALA A 133 -5.66 6.31 -7.78
C ALA A 133 -4.62 5.80 -6.77
N TYR A 134 -3.35 6.11 -7.04
CA TYR A 134 -2.30 6.02 -6.03
C TYR A 134 -2.50 7.16 -5.04
N ARG A 135 -2.49 6.83 -3.76
CA ARG A 135 -2.59 7.76 -2.65
C ARG A 135 -1.27 7.72 -1.90
N VAL A 136 -0.63 8.88 -1.77
CA VAL A 136 0.60 9.04 -1.00
C VAL A 136 0.24 9.85 0.23
N LEU A 137 0.45 9.25 1.41
CA LEU A 137 0.26 9.87 2.71
C LEU A 137 1.56 10.57 3.09
N PHE A 138 1.44 11.85 3.38
CA PHE A 138 2.52 12.65 3.95
C PHE A 138 2.22 12.92 5.41
N GLU A 139 3.25 12.83 6.23
CA GLU A 139 3.25 13.21 7.63
C GLU A 139 4.19 14.38 7.84
N ARG A 140 3.86 15.23 8.80
CA ARG A 140 4.72 16.32 9.23
C ARG A 140 5.68 15.84 10.32
N ASP A 141 6.98 16.02 10.13
CA ASP A 141 8.03 15.55 11.06
C ASP A 141 8.03 16.28 12.42
N ILE A 142 7.37 17.44 12.49
CA ILE A 142 7.31 18.28 13.69
C ILE A 142 5.87 18.67 13.95
N ASP A 143 5.35 18.22 15.09
CA ASP A 143 4.02 18.55 15.61
C ASP A 143 3.75 20.05 15.54
N THR A 144 2.53 20.41 15.13
CA THR A 144 2.09 21.80 15.20
C THR A 144 0.72 21.94 15.82
N ALA A 145 0.57 22.96 16.65
CA ALA A 145 -0.72 23.30 17.23
C ALA A 145 -1.71 23.68 16.10
N GLY A 146 -2.59 22.75 15.71
CA GLY A 146 -3.69 23.09 14.79
C GLY A 146 -4.25 22.03 13.83
N GLY A 147 -3.84 20.75 13.85
CA GLY A 147 -4.59 19.74 13.07
C GLY A 147 -4.16 19.49 11.64
N THR A 148 -2.96 19.86 11.21
CA THR A 148 -2.52 19.66 9.81
C THR A 148 -1.21 18.87 9.73
N GLU A 149 -1.23 17.67 10.29
CA GLU A 149 -0.06 16.78 10.32
C GLU A 149 -0.09 15.76 9.17
N LEU A 150 -1.28 15.32 8.76
CA LEU A 150 -1.41 14.36 7.67
C LEU A 150 -2.02 14.99 6.41
N ALA A 151 -1.45 14.66 5.24
CA ALA A 151 -1.99 15.04 3.93
C ALA A 151 -1.96 13.87 2.96
N ILE A 152 -2.93 13.80 2.06
CA ILE A 152 -2.90 12.83 0.95
C ILE A 152 -2.80 13.58 -0.37
N ASN A 153 -1.79 13.21 -1.16
CA ASN A 153 -1.76 13.49 -2.59
C ASN A 153 -2.26 12.28 -3.36
N SER A 154 -3.07 12.53 -4.39
CA SER A 154 -3.67 11.49 -5.21
C SER A 154 -3.21 11.59 -6.65
N TYR A 155 -2.84 10.48 -7.26
CA TYR A 155 -2.36 10.39 -8.63
C TYR A 155 -3.14 9.32 -9.36
N ALA A 156 -3.76 9.65 -10.50
CA ALA A 156 -4.58 8.69 -11.23
C ALA A 156 -3.75 7.50 -11.75
N THR A 157 -2.47 7.72 -12.05
CA THR A 157 -1.54 6.70 -12.55
C THR A 157 -0.14 6.87 -11.94
N LEU A 158 0.72 5.84 -12.05
CA LEU A 158 2.15 5.98 -11.72
C LEU A 158 2.84 7.05 -12.58
N ALA A 159 2.44 7.20 -13.84
CA ALA A 159 2.99 8.25 -14.69
C ALA A 159 2.66 9.65 -14.17
N ASP A 160 1.46 9.84 -13.60
CA ASP A 160 1.08 11.08 -12.94
C ASP A 160 1.89 11.31 -11.66
N PHE A 161 2.13 10.26 -10.86
CA PHE A 161 3.04 10.31 -9.71
C PHE A 161 4.45 10.74 -10.14
N PHE A 162 5.05 10.07 -11.14
CA PHE A 162 6.40 10.38 -11.60
C PHE A 162 6.54 11.77 -12.20
N SER A 163 5.48 12.30 -12.81
CA SER A 163 5.47 13.66 -13.36
C SER A 163 5.05 14.73 -12.35
N GLY A 164 4.65 14.35 -11.13
CA GLY A 164 4.15 15.27 -10.10
C GLY A 164 2.77 15.86 -10.40
N ASN A 165 2.00 15.25 -11.29
CA ASN A 165 0.68 15.73 -11.71
C ASN A 165 -0.41 15.18 -10.79
N ALA A 166 -0.51 15.71 -9.57
CA ALA A 166 -1.53 15.29 -8.62
C ALA A 166 -2.95 15.63 -9.11
N LEU A 167 -3.85 14.65 -9.02
CA LEU A 167 -5.29 14.82 -9.22
C LEU A 167 -5.90 15.68 -8.11
N SER A 168 -5.42 15.50 -6.88
CA SER A 168 -5.86 16.25 -5.70
C SER A 168 -4.80 16.21 -4.60
N SER A 169 -4.85 17.20 -3.71
CA SER A 169 -4.07 17.28 -2.47
C SER A 169 -4.98 17.83 -1.37
N GLN A 170 -5.00 17.17 -0.21
CA GLN A 170 -5.84 17.60 0.91
C GLN A 170 -5.24 17.19 2.26
N PHE A 171 -5.29 18.11 3.23
CA PHE A 171 -4.98 17.84 4.63
C PHE A 171 -6.15 17.16 5.33
N SER A 172 -5.86 16.22 6.21
CA SER A 172 -6.85 15.70 7.16
C SER A 172 -6.92 16.59 8.40
N SER A 173 -7.95 16.40 9.22
CA SER A 173 -8.05 16.97 10.57
C SER A 173 -7.45 16.07 11.64
N ILE A 174 -6.72 15.03 11.25
CA ILE A 174 -6.07 14.09 12.18
C ILE A 174 -4.81 14.76 12.72
N ASN A 175 -4.65 14.71 14.04
CA ASN A 175 -3.37 15.03 14.68
C ASN A 175 -2.67 13.72 15.03
N VAL A 176 -1.41 13.59 14.61
CA VAL A 176 -0.50 12.59 15.13
C VAL A 176 0.17 13.19 16.34
N ASN A 177 -0.13 12.65 17.52
CA ASN A 177 0.45 13.17 18.75
C ASN A 177 1.71 12.39 19.08
N ALA A 178 2.76 13.08 19.48
CA ALA A 178 3.91 12.44 20.11
C ALA A 178 3.47 11.44 21.21
N PRO A 179 4.10 10.26 21.30
CA PRO A 179 5.33 9.86 20.61
C PRO A 179 5.07 8.92 19.42
N TYR A 180 4.13 9.24 18.53
CA TYR A 180 3.82 8.39 17.37
C TYR A 180 4.13 9.10 16.06
N SER A 181 4.48 8.29 15.05
CA SER A 181 4.59 8.61 13.64
C SER A 181 3.77 7.62 12.81
N VAL A 182 3.61 7.88 11.52
CA VAL A 182 2.95 6.98 10.58
C VAL A 182 3.94 5.94 10.07
N GLY A 183 3.69 4.68 10.42
CA GLY A 183 4.45 3.53 9.91
C GLY A 183 3.86 2.88 8.65
N GLY A 184 2.70 3.35 8.17
CA GLY A 184 2.17 2.89 6.88
C GLY A 184 0.73 3.30 6.56
N PHE A 185 0.36 3.13 5.30
CA PHE A 185 -0.96 3.47 4.76
C PHE A 185 -1.45 2.40 3.79
N ALA A 186 -2.63 1.83 4.06
CA ALA A 186 -3.22 0.76 3.25
C ALA A 186 -4.68 1.04 2.91
N TYR A 187 -5.18 0.36 1.87
CA TYR A 187 -6.59 0.33 1.49
C TYR A 187 -7.03 -1.11 1.25
N ASP A 188 -8.24 -1.44 1.71
CA ASP A 188 -8.90 -2.70 1.43
C ASP A 188 -10.39 -2.46 1.07
N ALA A 189 -11.19 -3.53 0.98
CA ALA A 189 -12.62 -3.43 0.71
C ALA A 189 -13.44 -2.71 1.80
N ASN A 190 -12.90 -2.57 3.02
CA ASN A 190 -13.53 -1.93 4.17
C ASN A 190 -13.11 -0.46 4.34
N GLY A 191 -12.02 -0.03 3.72
CA GLY A 191 -11.64 1.38 3.63
C GLY A 191 -10.15 1.62 3.70
N TYR A 192 -9.77 2.80 4.21
CA TYR A 192 -8.38 3.22 4.38
C TYR A 192 -7.93 2.95 5.80
N HIS A 193 -6.67 2.56 5.94
CA HIS A 193 -6.06 2.22 7.22
C HIS A 193 -4.73 2.93 7.36
N VAL A 194 -4.50 3.53 8.52
CA VAL A 194 -3.22 4.16 8.88
C VAL A 194 -2.63 3.37 10.02
N LEU A 195 -1.42 2.88 9.82
CA LEU A 195 -0.61 2.29 10.86
C LEU A 195 0.20 3.41 11.52
N PHE A 196 0.07 3.52 12.83
CA PHE A 196 0.91 4.37 13.66
C PHE A 196 1.92 3.49 14.38
N GLU A 197 3.15 3.98 14.42
CA GLU A 197 4.26 3.41 15.18
C GLU A 197 4.70 4.41 16.23
N ARG A 198 5.14 3.89 17.38
CA ARG A 198 5.70 4.71 18.44
C ARG A 198 7.18 4.96 18.17
N ASP A 199 7.61 6.22 18.17
CA ASP A 199 8.99 6.62 17.85
C ASP A 199 10.03 6.12 18.86
N GLU A 200 9.60 5.93 20.12
CA GLU A 200 10.45 5.43 21.20
C GLU A 200 9.94 4.10 21.71
N ASP A 201 10.84 3.11 21.76
CA ASP A 201 10.60 1.81 22.40
C ASP A 201 9.95 1.97 23.78
N SER A 202 8.86 1.25 23.99
CA SER A 202 8.18 1.23 25.27
C SER A 202 8.48 -0.07 26.02
N ALA A 203 8.87 0.02 27.30
CA ALA A 203 9.07 -1.14 28.16
C ALA A 203 7.80 -2.02 28.36
N GLY A 204 6.65 -1.60 27.80
CA GLY A 204 5.34 -2.25 27.91
C GLY A 204 4.80 -2.89 26.63
N GLY A 205 5.50 -2.80 25.49
CA GLY A 205 5.21 -3.61 24.29
C GLY A 205 3.96 -3.23 23.50
N ILE A 206 3.54 -1.96 23.53
CA ILE A 206 2.52 -1.43 22.61
C ILE A 206 3.16 -0.31 21.80
N GLU A 207 3.63 -0.65 20.59
CA GLU A 207 4.20 0.31 19.66
C GLU A 207 3.32 0.56 18.44
N LEU A 208 2.46 -0.40 18.06
CA LEU A 208 1.68 -0.30 16.83
C LEU A 208 0.19 -0.09 17.09
N ALA A 209 -0.42 0.81 16.33
CA ALA A 209 -1.87 1.02 16.32
C ALA A 209 -2.39 1.19 14.90
N ILE A 210 -3.59 0.67 14.60
CA ILE A 210 -4.25 0.94 13.33
C ILE A 210 -5.53 1.73 13.56
N ASN A 211 -5.65 2.85 12.84
CA ASN A 211 -6.93 3.56 12.67
C ASN A 211 -7.52 3.27 11.30
N SER A 212 -8.81 2.94 11.26
CA SER A 212 -9.51 2.61 10.00
C SER A 212 -10.63 3.59 9.69
N TYR A 213 -10.74 3.97 8.43
CA TYR A 213 -11.66 4.98 7.90
C TYR A 213 -12.44 4.40 6.72
N ALA A 214 -13.77 4.45 6.78
CA ALA A 214 -14.59 3.77 5.77
C ALA A 214 -14.43 4.41 4.39
N THR A 215 -14.14 5.72 4.34
CA THR A 215 -13.92 6.47 3.12
C THR A 215 -12.77 7.46 3.27
N LEU A 216 -12.28 7.97 2.13
CA LEU A 216 -11.26 9.02 2.12
C LEU A 216 -11.80 10.32 2.76
N ALA A 217 -13.10 10.58 2.63
CA ALA A 217 -13.75 11.71 3.29
C ALA A 217 -13.75 11.55 4.82
N ASP A 218 -13.97 10.34 5.32
CA ASP A 218 -13.88 10.03 6.76
C ASP A 218 -12.46 10.18 7.28
N PHE A 219 -11.45 9.78 6.49
CA PHE A 219 -10.04 10.06 6.80
C PHE A 219 -9.79 11.57 6.92
N PHE A 220 -10.21 12.37 5.93
CA PHE A 220 -10.00 13.82 6.00
C PHE A 220 -10.75 14.50 7.13
N ALA A 221 -11.92 13.98 7.51
CA ALA A 221 -12.69 14.45 8.66
C ALA A 221 -12.21 13.87 10.01
N GLY A 222 -11.20 12.99 10.02
CA GLY A 222 -10.71 12.32 11.21
C GLY A 222 -11.76 11.43 11.91
N THR A 223 -12.75 10.93 11.17
CA THR A 223 -13.83 10.10 11.69
C THR A 223 -13.52 8.62 11.44
N ASN A 224 -12.71 8.01 12.29
CA ASN A 224 -12.40 6.59 12.19
C ASN A 224 -13.55 5.72 12.73
N PHE A 225 -13.74 4.53 12.17
CA PHE A 225 -14.72 3.56 12.66
C PHE A 225 -14.09 2.52 13.62
N THR A 226 -12.77 2.36 13.58
CA THR A 226 -12.00 1.58 14.56
C THR A 226 -10.65 2.24 14.86
N SER A 227 -10.17 2.01 16.08
CA SER A 227 -8.80 2.24 16.52
C SER A 227 -8.42 1.09 17.44
N GLN A 228 -7.32 0.41 17.14
CA GLN A 228 -6.89 -0.73 17.94
C GLN A 228 -5.37 -0.81 17.98
N PHE A 229 -4.85 -1.10 19.18
CA PHE A 229 -3.45 -1.37 19.43
C PHE A 229 -3.12 -2.84 19.20
N SER A 230 -1.94 -3.09 18.65
CA SER A 230 -1.35 -4.43 18.59
C SER A 230 -0.52 -4.72 19.84
N THR A 231 -0.38 -6.01 20.18
CA THR A 231 0.59 -6.50 21.16
C THR A 231 1.97 -6.76 20.56
N ILE A 232 2.18 -6.43 19.28
CA ILE A 232 3.49 -6.47 18.64
C ILE A 232 4.38 -5.41 19.28
N ASN A 233 5.56 -5.86 19.70
CA ASN A 233 6.68 -4.99 20.05
C ASN A 233 7.62 -4.97 18.84
N VAL A 234 7.86 -3.77 18.32
CA VAL A 234 8.87 -3.54 17.30
C VAL A 234 10.21 -3.51 18.03
N ASN A 235 11.14 -4.35 17.58
CA ASN A 235 12.45 -4.41 18.23
C ASN A 235 13.28 -3.19 17.81
N ALA A 236 14.06 -2.67 18.76
CA ALA A 236 14.94 -1.50 18.67
C ALA A 236 15.83 -1.28 17.42
N PRO A 237 16.17 -2.26 16.55
CA PRO A 237 16.89 -1.94 15.32
C PRO A 237 15.99 -1.79 14.09
N TYR A 238 14.67 -1.84 14.21
CA TYR A 238 13.74 -1.72 13.09
C TYR A 238 12.63 -0.72 13.38
N SER A 239 12.14 -0.12 12.31
CA SER A 239 10.89 0.65 12.25
C SER A 239 9.98 0.04 11.18
N VAL A 240 8.68 0.31 11.26
CA VAL A 240 7.71 -0.08 10.23
C VAL A 240 7.56 1.06 9.24
N HIS A 241 7.90 0.79 7.99
CA HIS A 241 7.86 1.78 6.91
C HIS A 241 6.87 1.39 5.81
N GLY A 242 6.04 0.39 6.06
CA GLY A 242 5.01 0.01 5.11
C GLY A 242 4.01 -0.98 5.68
N PHE A 243 2.80 -0.87 5.15
CA PHE A 243 1.66 -1.67 5.54
C PHE A 243 0.80 -1.88 4.31
N LEU A 244 0.53 -3.13 3.98
CA LEU A 244 -0.37 -3.47 2.88
C LEU A 244 -1.31 -4.60 3.31
N ILE A 245 -2.51 -4.58 2.74
CA ILE A 245 -3.53 -5.61 2.90
C ILE A 245 -3.77 -6.16 1.50
N GLU A 246 -3.45 -7.44 1.29
CA GLU A 246 -3.67 -8.03 -0.04
C GLU A 246 -5.14 -8.43 -0.16
N PRO A 247 -5.80 -8.15 -1.28
CA PRO A 247 -6.97 -8.93 -1.62
C PRO A 247 -6.50 -10.39 -1.81
N ASP A 248 -7.22 -11.36 -1.24
CA ASP A 248 -6.94 -12.81 -1.32
C ASP A 248 -6.90 -13.42 -2.75
N ALA A 249 -6.76 -12.59 -3.78
CA ALA A 249 -6.73 -12.97 -5.19
C ALA A 249 -5.34 -13.42 -5.69
N GLU A 250 -4.26 -13.12 -4.96
CA GLU A 250 -2.98 -13.78 -5.19
C GLU A 250 -3.06 -15.16 -4.55
N GLY A 251 -3.55 -16.15 -5.31
CA GLY A 251 -3.35 -17.54 -4.96
C GLY A 251 -1.86 -17.76 -4.76
N ASP A 252 -1.44 -17.89 -3.50
CA ASP A 252 -0.07 -18.14 -3.08
C ASP A 252 0.63 -19.09 -4.06
N PRO A 253 1.59 -18.62 -4.87
CA PRO A 253 2.38 -19.53 -5.71
C PRO A 253 3.40 -20.33 -4.86
N GLY A 254 3.44 -20.12 -3.53
CA GLY A 254 4.53 -20.46 -2.63
C GLY A 254 4.32 -21.64 -1.67
N THR A 255 3.18 -22.33 -1.67
CA THR A 255 3.04 -23.62 -0.94
C THR A 255 2.37 -24.70 -1.77
N GLY A 256 2.95 -24.99 -2.94
CA GLY A 256 2.70 -26.20 -3.72
C GLY A 256 3.16 -27.50 -3.03
N ASN A 257 2.85 -27.67 -1.74
CA ASN A 257 2.84 -28.94 -1.04
C ASN A 257 1.41 -29.18 -0.55
N ASP A 258 0.51 -29.53 -1.48
CA ASP A 258 -0.58 -30.45 -1.15
C ASP A 258 0.04 -31.85 -1.07
N PRO A 259 0.30 -32.43 0.11
CA PRO A 259 0.80 -33.79 0.22
C PRO A 259 -0.37 -34.80 0.17
N GLY A 260 -1.55 -34.39 -0.30
CA GLY A 260 -2.81 -35.11 -0.06
C GLY A 260 -3.53 -35.65 -1.29
N SER A 261 -3.13 -35.33 -2.52
CA SER A 261 -3.76 -35.90 -3.72
C SER A 261 -2.93 -37.02 -4.36
N ASP A 262 -2.57 -38.02 -3.54
CA ASP A 262 -2.38 -39.38 -4.05
C ASP A 262 -3.75 -39.89 -4.54
N ASP A 263 -4.08 -39.58 -5.80
CA ASP A 263 -5.08 -40.30 -6.58
C ASP A 263 -4.38 -41.40 -7.39
N PRO A 264 -4.37 -42.67 -6.93
CA PRO A 264 -3.79 -43.75 -7.69
C PRO A 264 -4.88 -44.38 -8.56
N GLY A 265 -5.08 -43.86 -9.77
CA GLY A 265 -5.66 -44.68 -10.84
C GLY A 265 -6.66 -43.99 -11.75
N GLY A 266 -6.18 -43.56 -12.91
CA GLY A 266 -7.03 -43.23 -14.05
C GLY A 266 -6.34 -43.61 -15.35
N SER A 267 -6.51 -44.88 -15.75
CA SER A 267 -6.11 -45.41 -17.06
C SER A 267 -6.63 -44.54 -18.21
N GLY A 268 -5.76 -44.28 -19.19
CA GLY A 268 -6.00 -43.35 -20.29
C GLY A 268 -7.21 -43.62 -21.17
N ASP A 269 -7.78 -42.53 -21.66
CA ASP A 269 -8.69 -42.47 -22.79
C ASP A 269 -8.03 -41.61 -23.90
N PRO A 270 -7.74 -42.16 -25.09
CA PRO A 270 -7.06 -41.44 -26.17
C PRO A 270 -7.99 -40.58 -27.04
N ASN A 271 -9.19 -40.19 -26.56
CA ASN A 271 -10.18 -39.46 -27.37
C ASN A 271 -10.68 -38.13 -26.77
N THR A 272 -9.79 -37.28 -26.25
CA THR A 272 -10.16 -35.89 -25.98
C THR A 272 -9.92 -35.01 -27.21
N VAL A 273 -11.05 -34.51 -27.74
CA VAL A 273 -11.15 -33.47 -28.76
C VAL A 273 -10.45 -32.20 -28.26
N PRO A 274 -9.72 -31.43 -29.10
CA PRO A 274 -9.11 -30.18 -28.65
C PRO A 274 -10.20 -29.18 -28.23
N GLU A 275 -10.17 -28.74 -26.98
CA GLU A 275 -10.91 -27.54 -26.58
C GLU A 275 -10.31 -26.31 -27.26
N PRO A 276 -11.14 -25.36 -27.74
CA PRO A 276 -10.64 -24.14 -28.35
C PRO A 276 -10.04 -23.18 -27.30
N ASP A 277 -8.94 -22.57 -27.71
CA ASP A 277 -8.15 -21.55 -27.01
C ASP A 277 -9.01 -20.38 -26.46
N PRO A 278 -8.93 -20.06 -25.16
CA PRO A 278 -9.66 -18.95 -24.54
C PRO A 278 -9.16 -17.54 -24.94
N LEU A 279 -8.13 -17.41 -25.79
CA LEU A 279 -7.62 -16.12 -26.26
C LEU A 279 -8.40 -15.47 -27.44
N ALA A 280 -9.58 -15.97 -27.79
CA ALA A 280 -10.37 -15.46 -28.94
C ALA A 280 -11.63 -14.65 -28.56
N LEU A 281 -11.76 -14.15 -27.32
CA LEU A 281 -12.96 -13.42 -26.86
C LEU A 281 -12.67 -12.00 -26.33
N LEU A 282 -11.87 -11.20 -27.04
CA LEU A 282 -11.83 -9.74 -26.82
C LEU A 282 -11.46 -8.97 -28.09
N ALA A 283 -12.20 -9.21 -29.17
CA ALA A 283 -12.04 -8.47 -30.42
C ALA A 283 -13.39 -8.15 -31.08
N THR A 284 -14.32 -7.50 -30.38
CA THR A 284 -15.36 -6.65 -31.00
C THR A 284 -16.15 -5.87 -29.93
N ALA A 285 -16.20 -4.54 -30.10
CA ALA A 285 -16.93 -3.49 -29.36
C ALA A 285 -15.96 -2.57 -28.60
N THR A 286 -15.54 -1.42 -29.11
CA THR A 286 -16.42 -0.28 -29.39
C THR A 286 -15.75 0.68 -30.39
N ALA A 287 -16.04 0.48 -31.68
CA ALA A 287 -15.88 1.50 -32.70
C ALA A 287 -17.25 2.15 -32.92
N ALA A 288 -17.63 3.08 -32.04
CA ALA A 288 -18.76 3.99 -32.24
C ALA A 288 -18.79 5.07 -31.14
N LEU A 289 -17.96 6.11 -31.25
CA LEU A 289 -18.46 7.45 -30.90
C LEU A 289 -17.90 8.50 -31.84
N LEU A 290 -18.84 9.19 -32.46
CA LEU A 290 -18.73 10.04 -33.62
C LEU A 290 -17.89 11.30 -33.37
N VAL A 291 -17.09 11.58 -34.39
CA VAL A 291 -16.92 12.90 -35.00
C VAL A 291 -18.26 13.65 -35.07
N SER A 292 -18.42 14.74 -34.30
CA SER A 292 -19.03 15.99 -34.76
C SER A 292 -19.11 17.02 -33.62
N ARG A 293 -18.23 18.02 -33.65
CA ARG A 293 -18.61 19.45 -33.70
C ARG A 293 -17.37 20.33 -33.91
N ARG A 294 -17.17 20.75 -35.17
CA ARG A 294 -16.52 22.02 -35.51
C ARG A 294 -17.43 23.15 -35.02
N THR A 295 -16.88 24.15 -34.33
CA THR A 295 -16.76 25.57 -34.76
C THR A 295 -16.59 26.45 -33.53
N GLY A 296 -15.50 27.22 -33.46
CA GLY A 296 -15.30 28.21 -32.41
C GLY A 296 -13.92 28.88 -32.45
N ARG A 297 -13.54 29.45 -33.60
CA ARG A 297 -12.53 30.52 -33.64
C ARG A 297 -13.06 31.68 -32.80
N GLN A 298 -12.29 32.20 -31.85
CA GLN A 298 -12.10 33.65 -31.67
C GLN A 298 -10.71 33.95 -31.12
N CYS A 299 -10.04 34.85 -31.81
CA CYS A 299 -8.85 35.57 -31.38
C CYS A 299 -9.19 36.46 -30.19
N PHE A 300 -8.23 36.67 -29.27
CA PHE A 300 -8.09 37.96 -28.60
C PHE A 300 -6.62 38.28 -28.39
N ALA A 301 -6.23 39.44 -28.93
CA ALA A 301 -5.01 40.17 -28.65
C ALA A 301 -5.42 41.51 -28.02
N GLY A 302 -4.56 42.06 -27.15
CA GLY A 302 -4.67 43.38 -26.53
C GLY A 302 -5.09 43.29 -25.06
N ARG A 303 -4.38 43.87 -24.08
CA ARG A 303 -3.32 44.87 -24.04
C ARG A 303 -2.36 44.54 -22.90
#